data_AF-A0A1S9T0H8-F1
#
_entry.id   AF-A0A1S9T0H8-F1
#
_cell.length_a   1.000
_cell.length_b   1.000
_cell.length_c   1.000
_cell.angle_alpha   90.00
_cell.angle_beta   90.00
_cell.angle_gamma   90.00
#
_symmetry.space_group_name_H-M   'P 1'
#
loop_
_entity.id
_entity.type
_entity.pdbx_description
1 polymer ?
#
loop_
_entity_poly.entity_id
_entity_poly.type
_entity_poly.pdbx_seq_one_letter_code
_entity_poly.pdbx_strand_id
1 'polypeptide(L)' 'MEMPTITDKMQLILDSYSPFVTEENEVILGLEDAVLFLSVDREQKGKLIIRIDRLNERVNWTAKEVLGQ' A
#
# COMPACT_ATOMS: atom_id res chain seq x y z
N MET A 1 -18.94 -1.11 16.79
CA MET A 1 -17.80 -0.83 15.89
C MET A 1 -18.37 -0.89 14.49
N GLU A 2 -18.41 0.25 13.77
CA GLU A 2 -18.81 0.26 12.37
C GLU A 2 -17.77 -0.55 11.58
N MET A 3 -18.22 -1.55 10.82
CA MET A 3 -17.33 -2.21 9.87
C MET A 3 -16.98 -1.18 8.80
N PRO A 4 -15.69 -0.85 8.59
CA PRO A 4 -15.31 0.06 7.53
C PRO A 4 -15.80 -0.52 6.20
N THR A 5 -16.65 0.23 5.50
CA THR A 5 -17.20 -0.20 4.21
C THR A 5 -16.08 -0.09 3.18
N ILE A 6 -15.55 -1.23 2.74
CA ILE A 6 -14.62 -1.30 1.61
C ILE A 6 -15.39 -0.88 0.36
N THR A 7 -14.85 0.09 -0.38
CA THR A 7 -15.42 0.51 -1.67
C THR A 7 -15.11 -0.53 -2.75
N ASP A 8 -15.93 -0.62 -3.80
CA ASP A 8 -15.70 -1.54 -4.93
C ASP A 8 -14.30 -1.37 -5.54
N LYS A 9 -13.78 -0.13 -5.58
CA LYS A 9 -12.42 0.18 -6.04
C LYS A 9 -11.35 -0.42 -5.13
N MET A 10 -11.54 -0.32 -3.81
CA MET A 10 -10.62 -0.93 -2.85
C MET A 10 -10.68 -2.45 -2.92
N GLN A 11 -11.87 -3.04 -3.11
CA GLN A 11 -12.01 -4.48 -3.30
C GLN A 11 -11.24 -4.95 -4.54
N LEU A 12 -11.38 -4.25 -5.67
CA LEU A 12 -10.65 -4.56 -6.90
C LEU A 12 -9.12 -4.50 -6.69
N ILE A 13 -8.64 -3.51 -5.94
CA ILE A 13 -7.22 -3.40 -5.59
C ILE A 13 -6.78 -4.60 -4.77
N LEU A 14 -7.52 -4.96 -3.72
CA LEU A 14 -7.17 -6.10 -2.87
C LEU A 14 -7.16 -7.40 -3.67
N ASP A 15 -8.19 -7.66 -4.48
CA ASP A 15 -8.28 -8.87 -5.30
C ASP A 15 -7.14 -8.95 -6.33
N SER A 16 -6.73 -7.81 -6.88
CA SER A 16 -5.67 -7.74 -7.88
C SER A 16 -4.28 -7.90 -7.28
N TYR A 17 -4.03 -7.35 -6.08
CA TYR A 17 -2.67 -7.19 -5.55
C TYR A 17 -2.36 -8.06 -4.32
N SER A 18 -3.36 -8.49 -3.54
CA SER A 18 -3.12 -9.38 -2.40
C SER A 18 -2.42 -10.69 -2.77
N PRO A 19 -2.62 -11.31 -3.96
CA PRO A 19 -1.92 -12.54 -4.32
C PRO A 19 -0.41 -12.39 -4.47
N PHE A 20 0.11 -11.17 -4.61
CA PHE A 20 1.54 -10.90 -4.74
C PHE A 20 2.23 -10.63 -3.40
N VAL A 21 1.46 -10.53 -2.31
CA VAL A 21 1.98 -10.30 -0.96
C VAL A 21 2.37 -11.65 -0.35
N THR A 22 3.58 -11.72 0.17
CA THR A 22 4.17 -12.90 0.80
C THR A 22 4.78 -12.50 2.15
N GLU A 23 5.31 -13.47 2.89
CA GLU A 23 6.05 -13.16 4.12
C GLU A 23 7.38 -12.44 3.87
N GLU A 24 7.92 -12.54 2.65
CA GLU A 24 9.23 -11.99 2.29
C GLU A 24 9.16 -10.63 1.59
N ASN A 25 7.96 -10.19 1.18
CA ASN A 25 7.77 -8.94 0.48
C ASN A 25 6.53 -8.16 0.98
N GLU A 26 6.44 -6.92 0.54
CA GLU A 26 5.23 -6.12 0.66
C GLU A 26 4.90 -5.51 -0.70
N VAL A 27 3.62 -5.24 -0.93
CA VAL A 27 3.15 -4.52 -2.12
C VAL A 27 2.82 -3.09 -1.72
N ILE A 28 3.44 -2.13 -2.40
CA ILE A 28 3.26 -0.69 -2.17
C ILE A 28 2.61 -0.08 -3.41
N LEU A 29 1.45 0.56 -3.22
CA LEU A 29 0.66 1.19 -4.26
C LEU A 29 0.57 2.68 -3.99
N GLY A 30 1.07 3.49 -4.93
CA GLY A 30 0.89 4.95 -4.90
C GLY A 30 -0.52 5.31 -5.37
N LEU A 31 -1.27 6.01 -4.53
CA LEU A 31 -2.56 6.62 -4.86
C LEU A 31 -2.39 8.11 -5.14
N GLU A 32 -3.48 8.79 -5.50
CA GLU A 32 -3.45 10.23 -5.78
C GLU A 32 -3.03 11.05 -4.53
N ASP A 33 -3.56 10.70 -3.38
CA ASP A 33 -3.45 11.42 -2.10
C ASP A 33 -2.93 10.54 -0.96
N ALA A 34 -2.48 9.30 -1.25
CA ALA A 34 -2.06 8.35 -0.24
C ALA A 34 -1.08 7.31 -0.80
N VAL A 35 -0.48 6.53 0.10
CA VAL A 35 0.25 5.31 -0.23
C VAL A 35 -0.40 4.15 0.51
N LEU A 36 -0.73 3.10 -0.22
CA LEU A 36 -1.33 1.87 0.30
C LEU A 36 -0.24 0.79 0.40
N PHE A 37 -0.11 0.20 1.57
CA PHE A 37 0.81 -0.90 1.86
C PHE A 37 0.00 -2.16 2.14
N LEU A 38 0.35 -3.24 1.46
CA LEU A 38 -0.15 -4.58 1.70
C LEU A 38 1.02 -5.45 2.13
N SER A 39 0.95 -5.98 3.35
CA SER A 39 2.00 -6.82 3.91
C SER A 39 1.41 -7.98 4.69
N VAL A 40 2.22 -8.97 5.02
CA VAL A 40 1.80 -10.11 5.82
C VAL A 40 2.33 -9.96 7.25
N ASP A 41 1.45 -10.12 8.24
CA ASP A 41 1.84 -10.18 9.65
C ASP A 41 2.57 -11.51 9.92
N ARG A 42 3.89 -11.40 10.14
CA ARG A 42 4.74 -12.55 10.47
C ARG A 42 4.45 -13.11 11.87
N GLU A 43 3.99 -12.28 12.80
CA GLU A 43 3.69 -12.70 14.17
C GLU A 43 2.27 -13.27 14.30
N GLN A 44 1.33 -12.79 13.46
CA GLN A 44 -0.07 -13.23 13.47
C GLN A 44 -0.44 -14.22 12.35
N LYS A 45 0.39 -15.25 12.14
CA LYS A 45 0.06 -16.40 11.28
C LYS A 45 -0.26 -16.04 9.83
N GLY A 46 0.43 -15.07 9.24
CA GLY A 46 0.30 -14.84 7.81
C GLY A 46 -0.90 -13.97 7.41
N LYS A 47 -1.51 -13.23 8.34
CA LYS A 47 -2.66 -12.36 8.03
C LYS A 47 -2.23 -11.18 7.16
N LEU A 48 -3.04 -10.88 6.14
CA LEU A 48 -2.87 -9.66 5.35
C LEU A 48 -3.15 -8.42 6.21
N ILE A 49 -2.16 -7.54 6.29
CA ILE A 49 -2.24 -6.20 6.86
C ILE A 49 -2.41 -5.21 5.71
N ILE A 50 -3.34 -4.28 5.90
CA ILE A 50 -3.62 -3.17 4.98
C ILE A 50 -3.33 -1.88 5.73
N ARG A 51 -2.31 -1.11 5.31
CA ARG A 51 -1.99 0.22 5.86
C ARG A 51 -2.16 1.29 4.79
N ILE A 52 -2.77 2.42 5.14
CA ILE A 52 -2.95 3.56 4.24
C ILE A 52 -2.36 4.79 4.91
N ASP A 53 -1.32 5.34 4.30
CA ASP A 53 -0.68 6.57 4.76
C ASP A 53 -1.11 7.70 3.82
N ARG A 54 -1.88 8.67 4.33
CA ARG A 54 -2.27 9.85 3.56
C ARG A 54 -1.07 10.79 3.38
N LEU A 55 -0.91 11.31 2.18
CA LEU A 55 0.13 12.27 1.85
C LEU A 55 -0.35 13.68 2.22
N ASN A 56 0.33 14.31 3.18
CA ASN A 56 0.10 15.73 3.48
C ASN A 56 0.81 16.65 2.48
N GLU A 57 1.85 16.15 1.80
CA GLU A 57 2.64 16.87 0.81
C GLU A 57 3.13 15.88 -0.26
N ARG A 58 3.01 16.25 -1.53
CA ARG A 58 3.50 15.45 -2.67
C ARG A 58 4.79 16.07 -3.18
N VAL A 59 5.89 15.33 -3.05
CA VAL A 59 7.19 15.74 -3.55
C VAL A 59 7.49 14.97 -4.83
N ASN A 60 7.78 15.69 -5.91
CA ASN A 60 8.19 15.10 -7.18
C ASN A 60 9.69 15.37 -7.37
N TRP A 61 10.48 14.31 -7.42
CA TRP A 61 11.90 14.39 -7.76
C TRP A 61 12.20 13.57 -9.00
N THR A 62 13.04 14.10 -9.85
CA THR A 62 13.68 13.38 -10.95
C THR A 62 14.91 12.63 -10.42
N ALA A 63 15.28 11.54 -11.10
CA ALA A 63 16.52 10.83 -10.77
C ALA A 63 17.75 11.76 -10.80
N LYS A 64 17.73 12.77 -11.68
CA LYS A 64 18.76 13.79 -11.79
C LYS A 64 18.90 14.61 -10.49
N GLU A 65 17.78 15.04 -9.91
CA GLU A 65 17.74 15.82 -8.67
C GLU A 65 18.18 15.00 -7.45
N VAL A 66 17.85 13.71 -7.40
CA VAL A 66 18.24 12.83 -6.28
C VAL A 66 19.72 12.43 -6.36
N LEU A 67 20.22 12.17 -7.57
CA LEU A 67 21.57 11.65 -7.79
C LEU A 67 22.61 12.75 -8.07
N GLY A 68 22.20 14.01 -8.20
CA GLY A 68 23.07 15.15 -8.47
C GLY A 68 23.74 15.13 -9.85
N GLN A 69 23.11 14.49 -10.85
CA GLN A 69 23.61 14.38 -12.22
C GLN A 69 23.19 15.56 -13.12
#